data_AF-B0DDR5-F1
#
_entry.id   AF-B0DDR5-F1
#
_cell.length_a   1.000
_cell.length_b   1.000
_cell.length_c   1.000
_cell.angle_alpha   90.00
_cell.angle_beta   90.00
_cell.angle_gamma   90.00
#
_symmetry.space_group_name_H-M   'P 1'
#
loop_
_entity.id
_entity.type
_entity.pdbx_description
1 polymer ?
#
loop_
_entity_poly.entity_id
_entity_poly.type
_entity_poly.pdbx_seq_one_letter_code
_entity_poly.pdbx_strand_id
1 'polypeptide(L)' 'MPEFVNQLNNKCQHYRKEMPIYEEKRSGPAHAEVWNIIVTIKEIEYGRGEGSNRKRAKEAAAEVALKRLMEEVDEV' A
#
# COMPACT_ATOMS: atom_id res chain seq x y z
N MET A 1 12.40 -3.36 -7.02
CA MET A 1 10.96 -3.22 -6.69
C MET A 1 10.87 -3.03 -5.18
N PRO A 2 9.95 -2.20 -4.64
CA PRO A 2 9.77 -2.12 -3.19
C PRO A 2 9.35 -3.50 -2.65
N GLU A 3 10.09 -4.03 -1.68
CA GLU A 3 9.94 -5.40 -1.19
C GLU A 3 8.54 -5.67 -0.62
N PHE A 4 7.95 -4.65 0.03
CA PHE A 4 6.63 -4.74 0.66
C PHE A 4 5.48 -4.97 -0.32
N VAL A 5 5.57 -4.42 -1.54
CA VAL A 5 4.54 -4.62 -2.58
C VAL A 5 4.49 -6.07 -3.02
N ASN A 6 5.65 -6.71 -3.14
CA ASN A 6 5.74 -8.11 -3.51
C ASN A 6 5.23 -9.01 -2.37
N GLN A 7 5.61 -8.69 -1.13
CA GLN A 7 5.11 -9.39 0.06
C GLN A 7 3.58 -9.28 0.17
N LEU A 8 3.02 -8.08 -0.03
CA LEU A 8 1.57 -7.86 0.00
C LEU A 8 0.84 -8.67 -1.08
N ASN A 9 1.37 -8.67 -2.30
CA ASN A 9 0.77 -9.44 -3.40
C ASN A 9 0.79 -10.95 -3.11
N ASN A 10 1.93 -11.48 -2.63
CA ASN A 10 2.06 -12.89 -2.30
C ASN A 10 1.09 -13.29 -1.17
N LYS A 11 0.97 -12.46 -0.13
CA LYS A 11 -0.01 -12.64 0.94
C LYS A 11 -1.45 -12.58 0.41
N CYS A 12 -1.82 -11.60 -0.41
CA CYS A 12 -3.14 -11.52 -1.03
C CYS A 12 -3.49 -12.79 -1.80
N GLN A 13 -2.57 -13.28 -2.64
CA GLN A 13 -2.76 -14.52 -3.39
C GLN A 13 -2.90 -15.73 -2.47
N HIS A 14 -2.08 -15.82 -1.41
CA HIS A 14 -2.15 -16.90 -0.43
C HIS A 14 -3.51 -16.95 0.27
N TYR A 15 -4.06 -15.78 0.63
CA TYR A 15 -5.38 -15.66 1.26
C TYR A 15 -6.55 -15.65 0.26
N ARG A 16 -6.30 -15.91 -1.04
CA ARG A 16 -7.29 -15.82 -2.12
C ARG A 16 -8.07 -14.50 -2.13
N LYS A 17 -7.42 -13.41 -1.75
CA LYS A 17 -7.97 -12.05 -1.85
C LYS A 17 -7.71 -11.46 -3.23
N GLU A 18 -8.43 -10.39 -3.55
CA GLU A 18 -8.20 -9.61 -4.76
C GLU A 18 -6.81 -8.97 -4.77
N MET A 19 -6.32 -8.63 -5.96
CA MET A 19 -5.01 -7.98 -6.10
C MET A 19 -5.05 -6.57 -5.48
N PRO A 20 -4.00 -6.17 -4.74
CA PRO A 20 -3.91 -4.83 -4.18
C PRO A 20 -3.81 -3.79 -5.29
N ILE A 21 -4.73 -2.82 -5.27
CA ILE A 21 -4.74 -1.65 -6.14
C ILE A 21 -3.94 -0.55 -5.48
N TYR A 22 -2.99 0.03 -6.22
CA TYR A 22 -2.16 1.14 -5.75
C TYR A 22 -2.58 2.41 -6.46
N GLU A 23 -3.23 3.32 -5.75
CA GLU A 23 -3.57 4.64 -6.26
C GLU A 23 -2.48 5.64 -5.89
N GLU A 24 -1.80 6.21 -6.88
CA GLU A 24 -0.86 7.31 -6.68
C GLU A 24 -1.53 8.67 -6.88
N LYS A 25 -1.47 9.52 -5.86
CA LYS A 25 -1.95 10.90 -5.85
C LYS A 25 -0.77 11.82 -5.58
N ARG A 26 -0.50 12.72 -6.51
CA ARG A 26 0.49 13.78 -6.32
C ARG A 26 -0.24 15.05 -5.91
N SER A 27 0.13 15.60 -4.75
CA SER A 27 -0.41 16.85 -4.22
C SER A 27 0.73 17.79 -3.86
N GLY A 28 0.58 19.08 -4.16
CA GLY A 28 1.52 20.12 -3.72
C GLY A 28 2.12 20.96 -4.84
N PRO A 29 2.72 22.10 -4.48
CA PRO A 29 3.38 23.00 -5.44
C PRO A 29 4.66 22.36 -6.00
N ALA A 30 5.13 22.84 -7.15
CA ALA A 30 6.29 22.27 -7.86
C ALA A 30 7.58 22.14 -7.03
N HIS A 31 7.70 22.90 -5.93
CA HIS A 31 8.84 22.88 -5.00
C HIS A 31 8.60 22.05 -3.72
N ALA A 32 7.38 21.54 -3.50
CA ALA A 32 7.01 20.70 -2.37
C ALA A 32 6.00 19.64 -2.83
N GLU A 33 6.46 18.78 -3.75
CA GLU A 33 5.64 17.65 -4.20
C GLU A 33 5.51 16.59 -3.10
N VAL A 34 4.27 16.32 -2.72
CA VAL A 34 3.91 15.22 -1.82
C VAL A 34 3.30 14.11 -2.67
N TRP A 35 3.87 12.92 -2.53
CA TRP A 35 3.35 11.71 -3.12
C TRP A 35 2.54 10.96 -2.07
N ASN A 36 1.27 10.76 -2.37
CA ASN A 36 0.35 9.96 -1.58
C ASN A 36 0.07 8.68 -2.35
N ILE A 37 0.23 7.54 -1.72
CA ILE A 37 -0.09 6.24 -2.31
C ILE A 37 -1.08 5.55 -1.39
N ILE A 38 -2.20 5.11 -1.95
CA ILE A 38 -3.26 4.41 -1.24
C ILE A 38 -3.33 3.00 -1.77
N VAL A 39 -3.43 2.02 -0.88
CA VAL A 39 -3.52 0.60 -1.18
C VAL A 39 -4.90 0.10 -0.81
N THR A 40 -5.66 -0.27 -1.82
CA THR A 40 -7.03 -0.76 -1.71
C THR A 40 -7.06 -2.23 -2.10
N ILE A 41 -7.61 -3.09 -1.24
CA ILE A 41 -7.75 -4.53 -1.51
C ILE A 41 -9.23 -4.85 -1.31
N LYS A 42 -9.88 -5.44 -2.31
CA LYS A 42 -11.29 -5.84 -2.22
C LYS A 42 -12.21 -4.68 -1.77
N GLU A 43 -12.02 -3.51 -2.38
CA GLU A 43 -12.75 -2.26 -2.08
C GLU A 43 -12.53 -1.67 -0.67
N ILE A 44 -11.63 -2.26 0.13
CA ILE A 44 -11.28 -1.77 1.46
C ILE A 44 -9.91 -1.10 1.38
N GLU A 45 -9.78 0.07 1.98
CA GLU A 45 -8.47 0.72 2.14
C GLU A 45 -7.68 0.00 3.23
N TYR A 46 -6.62 -0.71 2.84
CA TYR A 46 -5.76 -1.44 3.79
C TYR A 46 -4.63 -0.58 4.33
N GLY A 47 -4.14 0.37 3.53
CA GLY A 47 -3.07 1.25 3.95
C GLY A 47 -2.86 2.43 3.02
N ARG A 48 -2.34 3.50 3.59
CA ARG A 48 -1.92 4.69 2.85
C ARG A 48 -0.53 5.10 3.30
N GLY A 49 0.24 5.62 2.36
CA GLY A 49 1.61 6.06 2.58
C GLY A 49 1.84 7.39 1.90
N GLU A 50 2.49 8.29 2.63
CA GLU A 50 2.85 9.61 2.14
C GLU A 50 4.37 9.70 2.10
N GLY A 51 4.91 10.42 1.12
CA GLY A 51 6.35 10.59 1.02
C GLY A 51 6.76 11.67 0.04
N SER A 52 8.00 12.14 0.21
CA SER A 52 8.62 13.11 -0.70
C SER A 52 8.91 12.53 -2.09
N ASN A 53 8.81 11.20 -2.25
CA ASN A 53 9.04 10.51 -3.53
C ASN A 53 8.10 9.30 -3.66
N ARG A 54 7.75 8.95 -4.91
CA ARG A 54 6.96 7.75 -5.27
C ARG A 54 7.38 6.49 -4.54
N LYS A 55 8.70 6.25 -4.45
CA LYS A 55 9.23 5.02 -3.86
C LYS A 55 8.93 4.93 -2.35
N ARG A 56 9.13 6.01 -1.60
CA ARG A 56 8.85 6.07 -0.15
C ARG A 56 7.36 6.00 0.14
N ALA A 57 6.55 6.75 -0.60
CA ALA A 57 5.10 6.69 -0.45
C ALA A 57 4.57 5.27 -0.70
N LYS A 58 5.10 4.58 -1.73
CA LYS A 58 4.69 3.22 -2.10
C LYS A 58 5.09 2.20 -1.04
N GLU A 59 6.30 2.35 -0.51
CA GLU A 59 6.84 1.49 0.54
C GLU A 59 6.01 1.63 1.83
N ALA A 60 5.76 2.86 2.29
CA ALA A 60 4.95 3.13 3.46
C ALA A 60 3.52 2.58 3.30
N ALA A 61 2.89 2.80 2.14
CA ALA A 61 1.53 2.32 1.90
C ALA A 61 1.44 0.79 1.89
N ALA A 62 2.43 0.12 1.28
CA ALA A 62 2.50 -1.33 1.24
C ALA A 62 2.81 -1.95 2.60
N GLU A 63 3.67 -1.33 3.42
CA GLU A 63 3.95 -1.78 4.79
C GLU A 63 2.70 -1.74 5.67
N VAL A 64 1.98 -0.61 5.66
CA VAL A 64 0.73 -0.46 6.44
C VAL A 64 -0.32 -1.47 5.97
N ALA A 65 -0.49 -1.62 4.65
CA ALA A 65 -1.44 -2.57 4.10
C ALA A 65 -1.08 -4.02 4.45
N LEU A 66 0.21 -4.37 4.43
CA LEU A 66 0.70 -5.70 4.78
C LEU A 66 0.46 -6.00 6.26
N LYS A 67 0.76 -5.05 7.14
CA LYS A 67 0.54 -5.19 8.58
C LYS A 67 -0.95 -5.40 8.87
N ARG A 68 -1.82 -4.58 8.28
CA ARG A 68 -3.27 -4.71 8.46
C ARG A 68 -3.81 -6.03 7.90
N LEU A 69 -3.31 -6.48 6.75
CA LEU A 69 -3.66 -7.78 6.18
C LEU A 69 -3.20 -8.93 7.08
N MET A 70 -2.03 -8.82 7.72
CA MET A 70 -1.55 -9.83 8.66
C MET A 70 -2.39 -9.86 9.93
N GLU A 71 -2.74 -8.72 10.49
CA GLU A 71 -3.62 -8.61 11.67
C GLU A 71 -5.00 -9.23 11.39
N GLU A 72 -5.59 -8.95 10.23
CA GLU A 72 -6.90 -9.51 9.86
C GLU A 72 -6.89 -11.03 9.66
N VAL A 73 -5.73 -11.61 9.35
CA VAL A 73 -5.58 -13.06 9.18
C VAL A 73 -5.26 -13.77 10.49
N ASP A 74 -4.55 -13.12 11.42
CA ASP A 74 -4.18 -13.75 12.70
C ASP A 74 -5.42 -14.01 13.59
N GLU A 75 -6.51 -13.27 13.38
CA GLU A 75 -7.78 -13.42 14.09
C GLU A 75 -8.73 -14.51 13.52
N VAL A 76 -8.33 -15.30 12.50
CA VAL A 76 -9.19 -16.35 11.90
C VAL A 76 -8.71 -17.79 12.07
#